data_AF-A0AAE3K311-F1
#
_entry.id   AF-A0AAE3K311-F1
#
_cell.length_a   1.000
_cell.length_b   1.000
_cell.length_c   1.000
_cell.angle_alpha   90.00
_cell.angle_beta   90.00
_cell.angle_gamma   90.00
#
_symmetry.space_group_name_H-M   'P 1'
#
loop_
_entity.id
_entity.type
_entity.pdbx_description
1 polymer ?
#
loop_
_entity_poly.entity_id
_entity_poly.type
_entity_poly.pdbx_seq_one_letter_code
_entity_poly.pdbx_strand_id
1 'polypeptide(L)'
;DNYQKVGVGNVNAYSSQGYQYPTQYPTYYYPASQPQYANPQFSLQQEVISMLYKAQVMENQGRIPEAMQAYWDVAILLVKEASIKSGFMPITLQDYFNAVNLLGQKFYPELPTLFQGAYNSKSNGNFEEFKGYVLPLISKLKSVSGIS
;
A
#
# COMPACT_ATOMS: atom_id res chain seq x y z
N ASP A 1 51.58 17.22 47.11
CA ASP A 1 50.66 16.18 47.58
C ASP A 1 49.23 16.73 47.56
N ASN A 2 48.16 16.15 47.00
CA ASN A 2 47.88 15.01 46.13
C ASN A 2 46.36 15.09 45.78
N TYR A 3 45.94 14.86 44.51
CA TYR A 3 44.60 14.47 43.95
C TYR A 3 43.30 15.30 44.26
N GLN A 4 42.50 15.86 43.31
CA GLN A 4 41.48 15.29 42.36
C GLN A 4 40.43 14.33 43.03
N LYS A 5 39.08 14.29 42.77
CA LYS A 5 38.16 14.85 41.75
C LYS A 5 36.66 14.54 42.12
N VAL A 6 35.72 15.44 41.73
CA VAL A 6 34.29 15.35 41.29
C VAL A 6 33.20 14.46 41.93
N GLY A 7 31.97 15.03 42.00
CA GLY A 7 30.70 14.30 41.80
C GLY A 7 29.46 14.88 42.52
N VAL A 8 28.87 15.98 42.02
CA VAL A 8 27.65 16.60 42.57
C VAL A 8 26.41 15.83 42.10
N GLY A 9 25.77 15.09 43.01
CA GLY A 9 24.45 14.49 42.81
C GLY A 9 23.34 15.48 43.18
N ASN A 10 22.51 15.83 42.22
CA ASN A 10 21.40 16.77 42.38
C ASN A 10 20.10 16.02 42.73
N VAL A 11 19.34 16.59 43.66
CA VAL A 11 18.10 16.09 44.25
C VAL A 11 16.86 16.64 43.52
N ASN A 12 15.86 15.77 43.33
CA ASN A 12 14.40 15.98 43.23
C ASN A 12 13.80 17.05 42.30
N ALA A 13 12.94 16.61 41.36
CA ALA A 13 11.63 17.22 41.12
C ALA A 13 10.71 16.35 40.21
N TYR A 14 9.56 15.96 40.76
CA TYR A 14 8.25 15.72 40.12
C TYR A 14 8.18 15.12 38.70
N SER A 15 7.86 13.82 38.61
CA SER A 15 7.35 13.22 37.37
C SER A 15 5.84 13.40 37.24
N SER A 16 5.44 13.98 36.11
CA SER A 16 4.07 14.20 35.67
C SER A 16 3.45 12.86 35.22
N GLN A 17 2.23 12.58 35.64
CA GLN A 17 1.43 11.47 35.09
C GLN A 17 1.03 11.78 33.64
N GLY A 18 1.55 11.01 32.70
CA GLY A 18 1.04 10.90 31.34
C GLY A 18 0.35 9.55 31.17
N TYR A 19 -0.95 9.55 30.87
CA TYR A 19 -1.67 8.35 30.48
C TYR A 19 -1.16 7.88 29.11
N GLN A 20 -0.39 6.78 29.09
CA GLN A 20 0.00 6.09 27.86
C GLN A 20 -1.12 5.12 27.46
N TYR A 21 -1.72 5.34 26.28
CA TYR A 21 -2.56 4.33 25.63
C TYR A 21 -1.70 3.13 25.19
N PRO A 22 -2.14 1.88 25.41
CA PRO A 22 -1.39 0.72 24.95
C PRO A 22 -1.61 0.52 23.44
N THR A 23 -0.64 0.91 22.62
CA THR A 23 -0.52 0.45 21.23
C THR A 23 0.33 -0.81 21.17
N GLN A 24 -0.25 -1.94 21.57
CA GLN A 24 0.34 -3.25 21.29
C GLN A 24 -0.54 -3.98 20.28
N TYR A 25 -0.13 -3.92 19.01
CA TYR A 25 -0.56 -4.93 18.04
C TYR A 25 0.19 -6.23 18.35
N PRO A 26 -0.46 -7.41 18.28
CA PRO A 26 0.20 -8.67 18.56
C PRO A 26 1.32 -8.91 17.53
N THR A 27 2.56 -8.95 18.00
CA THR A 27 3.72 -9.41 17.25
C THR A 27 3.65 -10.92 17.10
N TYR A 28 3.31 -11.38 15.89
CA TYR A 28 3.48 -12.80 15.53
C TYR A 28 4.98 -13.11 15.44
N TYR A 29 5.47 -13.91 16.38
CA TYR A 29 6.84 -14.40 16.40
C TYR A 29 6.98 -15.52 15.36
N TYR A 30 7.61 -15.23 14.22
CA TYR A 30 8.07 -16.28 13.30
C TYR A 30 9.46 -16.76 13.75
N PRO A 31 9.68 -18.07 13.93
CA PRO A 31 11.02 -18.58 14.22
C PRO A 31 11.96 -18.29 13.05
N ALA A 32 13.17 -17.83 13.38
CA ALA A 32 14.22 -17.49 12.43
C ALA A 32 14.53 -18.70 11.52
N SER A 33 13.92 -18.70 10.35
CA SER A 33 14.29 -19.58 9.25
C SER A 33 15.40 -18.88 8.48
N GLN A 34 16.39 -19.66 8.06
CA GLN A 34 17.54 -19.35 7.18
C GLN A 34 17.27 -18.24 6.16
N PRO A 35 18.30 -17.53 5.65
CA PRO A 35 18.11 -16.49 4.63
C PRO A 35 17.47 -17.10 3.38
N GLN A 36 16.15 -17.12 3.37
CA GLN A 36 15.34 -17.48 2.23
C GLN A 36 15.49 -16.29 1.28
N TYR A 37 16.01 -16.57 0.10
CA TYR A 37 15.86 -15.68 -1.04
C TYR A 37 14.35 -15.41 -1.16
N ALA A 38 13.91 -14.27 -0.64
CA ALA A 38 12.51 -13.87 -0.64
C ALA A 38 12.07 -13.84 -2.10
N ASN A 39 11.20 -14.77 -2.49
CA ASN A 39 10.66 -14.77 -3.84
C ASN A 39 9.87 -13.46 -4.00
N PRO A 40 10.32 -12.50 -4.84
CA PRO A 40 9.72 -11.17 -4.91
C PRO A 40 8.24 -11.20 -5.29
N GLN A 41 7.82 -12.27 -5.98
CA GLN A 41 6.43 -12.49 -6.35
C GLN A 41 5.54 -12.89 -5.16
N PHE A 42 6.09 -13.63 -4.19
CA PHE A 42 5.39 -14.03 -2.97
C PHE A 42 5.18 -12.82 -2.04
N SER A 43 6.15 -11.90 -1.97
CA SER A 43 6.00 -10.66 -1.20
C SER A 43 4.94 -9.73 -1.82
N LEU A 44 4.92 -9.57 -3.15
CA LEU A 44 3.93 -8.72 -3.82
C LEU A 44 2.50 -9.27 -3.66
N GLN A 45 2.31 -10.59 -3.75
CA GLN A 45 1.01 -11.21 -3.54
C GLN A 45 0.47 -10.93 -2.12
N GLN A 46 1.31 -11.10 -1.09
CA GLN A 46 0.92 -10.80 0.29
C GLN A 46 0.59 -9.32 0.49
N GLU A 47 1.40 -8.42 -0.09
CA GLU A 47 1.16 -6.98 -0.02
C GLU A 47 -0.18 -6.61 -0.63
N VAL A 48 -0.47 -7.06 -1.85
CA VAL A 48 -1.74 -6.79 -2.56
C VAL A 48 -2.94 -7.35 -1.78
N ILE A 49 -2.85 -8.57 -1.24
CA ILE A 49 -3.91 -9.15 -0.41
C ILE A 49 -4.14 -8.30 0.84
N SER A 50 -3.08 -7.89 1.52
CA SER A 50 -3.17 -7.09 2.75
C SER A 50 -3.78 -5.71 2.49
N MET A 51 -3.45 -5.07 1.37
CA MET A 51 -4.00 -3.76 0.99
C MET A 51 -5.47 -3.86 0.59
N LEU A 52 -5.86 -4.90 -0.15
CA LEU A 52 -7.25 -5.15 -0.49
C LEU A 52 -8.11 -5.41 0.74
N TYR A 53 -7.61 -6.20 1.69
CA TYR A 53 -8.31 -6.43 2.95
C TYR A 53 -8.53 -5.11 3.71
N LYS A 54 -7.51 -4.25 3.79
CA LYS A 54 -7.64 -2.93 4.40
C LYS A 54 -8.69 -2.05 3.69
N ALA A 55 -8.72 -2.05 2.36
CA ALA A 55 -9.70 -1.31 1.58
C ALA A 55 -11.13 -1.78 1.87
N GLN A 56 -11.35 -3.09 1.92
CA GLN A 56 -12.64 -3.70 2.26
C GLN A 56 -13.08 -3.39 3.69
N VAL A 57 -12.15 -3.39 4.66
CA VAL A 57 -12.46 -3.01 6.03
C VAL A 57 -12.90 -1.54 6.12
N MET A 58 -12.22 -0.63 5.42
CA MET A 58 -12.61 0.78 5.37
C MET A 58 -14.00 0.96 4.74
N GLU A 59 -14.27 0.24 3.65
CA GLU A 59 -15.58 0.22 2.99
C GLU A 59 -16.68 -0.24 3.96
N ASN A 60 -16.48 -1.38 4.64
CA ASN A 60 -17.44 -1.94 5.58
C ASN A 60 -17.68 -1.04 6.81
N GLN A 61 -16.72 -0.19 7.15
CA GLN A 61 -16.84 0.81 8.22
C GLN A 61 -17.53 2.10 7.77
N GLY A 62 -17.93 2.22 6.50
CA GLY A 62 -18.50 3.44 5.93
C GLY A 62 -17.47 4.55 5.71
N ARG A 63 -16.17 4.24 5.81
CA ARG A 63 -15.06 5.18 5.58
C ARG A 63 -14.75 5.26 4.09
N ILE A 64 -15.73 5.75 3.34
CA ILE A 64 -15.75 5.71 1.87
C ILE A 64 -14.54 6.42 1.24
N PRO A 65 -14.16 7.64 1.64
CA PRO A 65 -12.99 8.31 1.06
C PRO A 65 -11.70 7.50 1.25
N GLU A 66 -11.49 6.91 2.42
CA GLU A 66 -10.32 6.08 2.71
C GLU A 66 -10.36 4.76 1.95
N ALA A 67 -11.53 4.13 1.82
CA ALA A 67 -11.69 2.92 1.02
C ALA A 67 -11.34 3.19 -0.46
N MET A 68 -11.82 4.32 -1.02
CA MET A 68 -11.49 4.75 -2.38
C MET A 68 -10.00 4.96 -2.57
N GLN A 69 -9.33 5.61 -1.61
CA GLN A 69 -7.89 5.77 -1.65
C GLN A 69 -7.17 4.42 -1.58
N ALA A 70 -7.57 3.53 -0.67
CA ALA A 70 -6.93 2.23 -0.50
C ALA A 70 -7.06 1.34 -1.74
N TYR A 71 -8.24 1.27 -2.38
CA TYR A 71 -8.40 0.56 -3.66
C TYR A 71 -7.56 1.18 -4.77
N TRP A 72 -7.50 2.52 -4.83
CA TRP A 72 -6.67 3.21 -5.81
C TRP A 72 -5.18 2.89 -5.62
N ASP A 73 -4.69 2.86 -4.39
CA ASP A 73 -3.30 2.53 -4.08
C ASP A 73 -2.96 1.09 -4.52
N VAL A 74 -3.88 0.14 -4.37
CA VAL A 74 -3.72 -1.22 -4.92
C VAL A 74 -3.59 -1.19 -6.43
N ALA A 75 -4.45 -0.45 -7.12
CA ALA A 75 -4.39 -0.33 -8.58
C ALA A 75 -3.05 0.30 -9.03
N ILE A 76 -2.59 1.36 -8.37
CA ILE A 76 -1.32 2.02 -8.65
C ILE A 76 -0.13 1.06 -8.47
N LEU A 77 -0.08 0.33 -7.34
CA LEU A 77 0.95 -0.67 -7.11
C LEU A 77 0.98 -1.71 -8.23
N LEU A 78 -0.17 -2.26 -8.59
CA LEU A 78 -0.26 -3.29 -9.62
C LEU A 78 0.12 -2.77 -11.02
N VAL A 79 -0.27 -1.54 -11.39
CA VAL A 79 0.17 -0.92 -12.64
C VAL A 79 1.69 -0.77 -12.64
N LYS A 80 2.27 -0.26 -11.55
CA LYS A 80 3.71 -0.08 -11.42
C LYS A 80 4.47 -1.40 -11.62
N GLU A 81 4.06 -2.45 -10.90
CA GLU A 81 4.70 -3.77 -10.99
C GLU A 81 4.56 -4.40 -12.37
N ALA A 82 3.37 -4.33 -12.98
CA ALA A 82 3.15 -4.83 -14.34
C ALA A 82 3.97 -4.04 -15.39
N SER A 83 4.16 -2.74 -15.17
CA SER A 83 4.92 -1.87 -16.07
C SER A 83 6.42 -2.09 -15.97
N ILE A 84 6.96 -2.27 -14.76
CA ILE A 84 8.37 -2.57 -14.54
C ILE A 84 8.76 -3.87 -15.25
N LYS A 85 7.89 -4.89 -15.20
CA LYS A 85 8.07 -6.15 -15.97
C LYS A 85 8.11 -5.92 -17.50
N SER A 86 7.59 -4.79 -17.97
CA SER A 86 7.62 -4.37 -19.37
C SER A 86 8.70 -3.32 -19.68
N GLY A 87 9.60 -3.04 -18.73
CA GLY A 87 10.72 -2.11 -18.90
C GLY A 87 10.36 -0.62 -18.72
N PHE A 88 9.19 -0.31 -18.18
CA PHE A 88 8.72 1.06 -17.97
C PHE A 88 8.41 1.32 -16.49
N MET A 89 9.04 2.33 -15.88
CA MET A 89 8.79 2.70 -14.49
C MET A 89 7.98 4.00 -14.41
N PRO A 90 6.68 3.93 -14.06
CA PRO A 90 5.85 5.13 -13.94
C PRO A 90 6.16 5.90 -12.65
N ILE A 91 6.28 7.23 -12.76
CA ILE A 91 6.54 8.13 -11.62
C ILE A 91 5.42 9.16 -11.50
N THR A 92 5.04 9.79 -12.61
CA THR A 92 3.97 10.79 -12.67
C THR A 92 2.63 10.15 -13.01
N LEU A 93 1.53 10.85 -12.70
CA LEU A 93 0.19 10.39 -13.10
C LEU A 93 0.09 10.13 -14.61
N GLN A 94 0.70 10.99 -15.43
CA GLN A 94 0.73 10.79 -16.88
C GLN A 94 1.47 9.51 -17.27
N ASP A 95 2.56 9.17 -16.56
CA ASP A 95 3.26 7.91 -16.78
C ASP A 95 2.36 6.72 -16.46
N TYR A 96 1.53 6.78 -15.42
CA TYR A 96 0.56 5.71 -15.14
C TYR A 96 -0.47 5.56 -16.26
N PHE A 97 -0.96 6.65 -16.85
CA PHE A 97 -1.81 6.59 -18.04
C PHE A 97 -1.10 5.96 -19.25
N ASN A 98 0.16 6.32 -19.47
CA ASN A 98 0.96 5.73 -20.53
C ASN A 98 1.21 4.23 -20.28
N ALA A 99 1.50 3.86 -19.03
CA ALA A 99 1.68 2.47 -18.59
C ALA A 99 0.43 1.62 -18.88
N VAL A 100 -0.76 2.06 -18.46
CA VAL A 100 -1.98 1.28 -18.72
C VAL A 100 -2.34 1.20 -20.19
N ASN A 101 -1.97 2.19 -21.01
CA ASN A 101 -2.08 2.11 -22.47
C ASN A 101 -1.20 0.99 -23.04
N LEU A 102 0.07 0.93 -22.63
CA LEU A 102 0.99 -0.12 -23.08
C LEU A 102 0.56 -1.51 -22.60
N LEU A 103 0.17 -1.62 -21.33
CA LEU A 103 -0.37 -2.87 -20.77
C LEU A 103 -1.67 -3.27 -21.48
N GLY A 104 -2.50 -2.31 -21.85
CA GLY A 104 -3.75 -2.57 -22.55
C GLY A 104 -3.55 -3.10 -23.96
N GLN A 105 -2.57 -2.58 -24.68
CA GLN A 105 -2.16 -3.09 -26.00
C GLN A 105 -1.63 -4.53 -25.92
N LYS A 106 -0.96 -4.88 -24.83
CA LYS A 106 -0.27 -6.18 -24.68
C LYS A 106 -1.14 -7.28 -24.06
N PHE A 107 -2.04 -6.94 -23.15
CA PHE A 107 -2.77 -7.92 -22.33
C PHE A 107 -4.29 -7.75 -22.38
N TYR A 108 -4.80 -6.55 -22.08
CA TYR A 108 -6.23 -6.31 -21.87
C TYR A 108 -6.64 -4.91 -22.39
N PRO A 109 -7.28 -4.80 -23.57
CA PRO A 109 -7.57 -3.52 -24.22
C PRO A 109 -8.44 -2.56 -23.39
N GLU A 110 -9.16 -3.06 -22.40
CA GLU A 110 -10.00 -2.28 -21.48
C GLU A 110 -9.24 -1.59 -20.34
N LEU A 111 -7.97 -1.94 -20.08
CA LEU A 111 -7.19 -1.36 -18.97
C LEU A 111 -7.15 0.18 -18.97
N PRO A 112 -6.96 0.87 -20.10
CA PRO A 112 -6.97 2.33 -20.13
C PRO A 112 -8.31 2.92 -19.72
N THR A 113 -9.40 2.36 -20.23
CA THR A 113 -10.77 2.80 -19.91
C THR A 113 -11.07 2.59 -18.43
N LEU A 114 -10.70 1.43 -17.88
CA LEU A 114 -10.90 1.12 -16.46
C LEU A 114 -10.07 2.05 -15.56
N PHE A 115 -8.81 2.31 -15.91
CA PHE A 115 -7.95 3.22 -15.15
C PHE A 115 -8.47 4.67 -15.19
N GLN A 116 -8.84 5.17 -16.37
CA GLN A 116 -9.41 6.50 -16.53
C GLN A 116 -10.74 6.65 -15.80
N GLY A 117 -11.64 5.67 -15.92
CA GLY A 117 -12.92 5.66 -15.23
C GLY A 117 -12.74 5.70 -13.71
N ALA A 118 -11.86 4.86 -13.17
CA ALA A 118 -11.54 4.86 -11.75
C ALA A 118 -10.95 6.21 -11.30
N TYR A 119 -10.02 6.80 -12.05
CA TYR A 119 -9.46 8.11 -11.72
C TYR A 119 -10.51 9.23 -11.69
N ASN A 120 -11.39 9.26 -12.70
CA ASN A 120 -12.45 10.28 -12.82
C ASN A 120 -13.48 10.14 -11.69
N SER A 121 -14.02 8.95 -11.49
CA SER A 121 -15.01 8.70 -10.44
C SER A 121 -14.44 8.92 -9.04
N LYS A 122 -13.14 8.63 -8.84
CA LYS A 122 -12.43 8.96 -7.60
C LYS A 122 -12.37 10.47 -7.36
N SER A 123 -11.98 11.23 -8.37
CA SER A 123 -11.90 12.70 -8.31
C SER A 123 -13.28 13.33 -8.04
N ASN A 124 -14.34 12.70 -8.54
CA ASN A 124 -15.72 13.15 -8.35
C ASN A 124 -16.35 12.66 -7.03
N GLY A 125 -15.67 11.82 -6.26
CA GLY A 125 -16.20 11.25 -5.01
C GLY A 125 -17.35 10.24 -5.21
N ASN A 126 -17.54 9.72 -6.42
CA ASN A 126 -18.60 8.75 -6.72
C ASN A 126 -18.11 7.31 -6.47
N PHE A 127 -18.42 6.77 -5.29
CA PHE A 127 -17.91 5.47 -4.85
C PHE A 127 -18.40 4.29 -5.69
N GLU A 128 -19.69 4.24 -6.02
CA GLU A 128 -20.27 3.11 -6.76
C GLU A 128 -19.71 3.04 -8.19
N GLU A 129 -19.62 4.18 -8.85
CA GLU A 129 -19.01 4.26 -10.17
C GLU A 129 -17.52 3.94 -10.12
N PHE A 130 -16.80 4.46 -9.11
CA PHE A 130 -15.40 4.12 -8.87
C PHE A 130 -15.20 2.61 -8.71
N LYS A 131 -16.04 1.93 -7.92
CA LYS A 131 -15.99 0.46 -7.74
C LYS A 131 -16.21 -0.28 -9.06
N GLY A 132 -17.15 0.21 -9.88
CA GLY A 132 -17.42 -0.32 -11.22
C GLY A 132 -16.19 -0.36 -12.12
N TYR A 133 -15.24 0.57 -11.93
CA TYR A 133 -14.00 0.63 -12.68
C TYR A 133 -12.80 -0.02 -11.98
N VAL A 134 -12.59 0.25 -10.69
CA VAL A 134 -11.35 -0.14 -9.99
C VAL A 134 -11.28 -1.63 -9.69
N LEU A 135 -12.40 -2.30 -9.41
CA LEU A 135 -12.38 -3.73 -9.08
C LEU A 135 -12.04 -4.59 -10.30
N PRO A 136 -12.65 -4.37 -11.49
CA PRO A 136 -12.21 -5.05 -12.72
C PRO A 136 -10.76 -4.71 -13.10
N LEU A 137 -10.33 -3.46 -12.89
CA LEU A 137 -8.95 -3.02 -13.13
C LEU A 137 -7.95 -3.84 -12.30
N ILE A 138 -8.15 -3.90 -10.97
CA ILE A 138 -7.30 -4.66 -10.04
C ILE A 138 -7.27 -6.13 -10.44
N SER A 139 -8.43 -6.73 -10.73
CA SER A 139 -8.53 -8.13 -11.13
C SER A 139 -7.65 -8.44 -12.34
N LYS A 140 -7.71 -7.61 -13.40
CA LYS A 140 -6.91 -7.79 -14.62
C LYS A 140 -5.42 -7.57 -14.36
N LEU A 141 -5.07 -6.54 -13.59
CA LEU A 141 -3.66 -6.28 -13.27
C LEU A 141 -3.05 -7.37 -12.38
N LYS A 142 -3.82 -7.98 -11.47
CA LYS A 142 -3.39 -9.19 -10.74
C LYS A 142 -3.02 -10.32 -11.70
N SER A 143 -3.85 -10.57 -12.72
CA SER A 143 -3.57 -11.59 -13.74
C SER A 143 -2.30 -11.29 -14.53
N VAL A 144 -2.08 -10.03 -14.95
CA VAL A 144 -0.82 -9.61 -15.62
C VAL A 144 0.40 -9.83 -14.71
N SER A 145 0.24 -9.54 -13.42
CA SER A 145 1.32 -9.67 -12.43
C SER A 145 1.54 -11.11 -11.94
N GLY A 146 0.71 -12.07 -12.34
CA GLY A 146 0.80 -13.47 -11.91
C GLY A 146 0.44 -13.67 -10.43
N ILE A 147 -0.53 -12.90 -9.94
CA ILE A 147 -1.05 -12.95 -8.56
C ILE A 147 -2.39 -13.68 -8.59
N SER A 148 -2.49 -14.79 -7.85
CA SER A 148 -3.75 -15.50 -7.58
C SER A 148 -4.49 -14.87 -6.41
#